data_AF-A0AAE3GSX9-F1
#
_entry.id   AF-A0AAE3GSX9-F1
#
_cell.length_a   1.000
_cell.length_b   1.000
_cell.length_c   1.000
_cell.angle_alpha   90.00
_cell.angle_beta   90.00
_cell.angle_gamma   90.00
#
_symmetry.space_group_name_H-M   'P 1'
#
loop_
_entity.id
_entity.type
_entity.pdbx_description
1 polymer ?
#
loop_
_entity_poly.entity_id
_entity_poly.type
_entity_poly.pdbx_seq_one_letter_code
_entity_poly.pdbx_strand_id
1 'polypeptide(L)' 'MLKDEAKWGFLDQWIQAVNQHGGFGHWQREISRNPSDVRLILEKTAFQSR' A
#
# COMPACT_ATOMS: atom_id res chain seq x y z
N MET A 1 -11.05 8.02 -16.32
CA MET A 1 -10.67 7.41 -15.02
C MET A 1 -9.62 8.32 -14.38
N LEU A 2 -9.99 9.24 -13.48
CA LEU A 2 -9.07 10.19 -12.81
C LEU A 2 -9.47 10.48 -11.36
N LYS A 3 -10.47 9.77 -10.81
CA LYS A 3 -11.20 10.26 -9.63
C LYS A 3 -10.47 10.06 -8.29
N ASP A 4 -9.50 9.14 -8.22
CA ASP A 4 -8.87 8.74 -6.95
C ASP A 4 -7.34 8.93 -6.92
N GLU A 5 -6.73 9.53 -7.95
CA GLU A 5 -5.27 9.75 -8.01
C GLU A 5 -4.76 10.61 -6.85
N ALA A 6 -5.51 11.65 -6.47
CA ALA A 6 -5.16 12.46 -5.31
C ALA A 6 -5.15 11.64 -4.01
N LYS A 7 -6.13 10.74 -3.83
CA LYS A 7 -6.19 9.88 -2.64
C LYS A 7 -5.01 8.91 -2.61
N TRP A 8 -4.64 8.37 -3.77
CA TRP A 8 -3.45 7.54 -3.91
C TRP A 8 -2.18 8.32 -3.59
N GLY A 9 -2.04 9.56 -4.06
CA GLY A 9 -0.87 10.39 -3.72
C GLY A 9 -0.76 10.67 -2.21
N PHE A 10 -1.87 10.99 -1.54
CA PHE A 10 -1.86 11.20 -0.10
C PHE A 10 -1.57 9.92 0.70
N LEU A 11 -2.09 8.79 0.23
CA LEU A 11 -1.81 7.50 0.86
C LEU A 11 -0.32 7.13 0.77
N ASP A 12 0.37 7.44 -0.34
CA ASP A 12 1.82 7.19 -0.45
C ASP A 12 2.62 8.05 0.52
N GLN A 13 2.28 9.34 0.64
CA GLN A 13 2.92 10.25 1.58
C GLN A 13 2.73 9.80 3.04
N TRP A 14 1.53 9.33 3.39
CA TRP A 14 1.24 8.80 4.72
C TRP A 14 2.06 7.56 5.05
N ILE A 15 2.13 6.59 4.14
CA ILE A 15 2.93 5.38 4.34
C ILE A 15 4.41 5.73 4.47
N GLN A 16 4.92 6.67 3.66
CA GLN A 16 6.30 7.15 3.78
C GLN A 16 6.56 7.77 5.17
N ALA A 17 5.67 8.62 5.67
CA ALA A 17 5.81 9.25 6.97
C ALA A 17 5.82 8.21 8.12
N VAL A 18 4.92 7.21 8.07
CA VAL A 18 4.88 6.12 9.06
C VAL A 18 6.17 5.30 9.03
N ASN A 19 6.66 4.96 7.84
CA ASN A 19 7.89 4.20 7.67
C ASN A 19 9.13 4.97 8.13
N GLN A 20 9.16 6.29 7.91
CA GLN A 20 10.24 7.16 8.40
C GLN A 20 10.22 7.29 9.93
N HIS A 21 9.04 7.30 10.55
CA HIS A 21 8.92 7.31 12.00
C HIS A 21 9.46 6.02 12.64
N GLY A 22 9.34 4.87 11.97
CA GLY A 22 10.02 3.61 12.35
C GLY A 22 9.43 2.88 13.56
N GLY A 23 8.48 3.47 14.29
CA GLY A 23 7.87 2.85 15.48
C GLY A 23 6.82 1.76 15.23
N PHE A 24 6.43 1.51 13.97
CA PHE A 24 5.30 0.62 13.61
C PHE A 24 5.68 -0.51 12.64
N GLY A 25 6.98 -0.77 12.47
CA GLY A 25 7.48 -1.65 11.41
C GLY A 25 7.43 -0.98 10.03
N HIS A 26 7.63 -1.77 8.97
CA HIS A 26 7.58 -1.28 7.58
C HIS A 26 6.22 -1.59 6.95
N TRP A 27 5.48 -0.55 6.58
CA TRP A 27 4.18 -0.64 5.95
C TRP A 27 4.32 -0.61 4.43
N GLN A 28 3.58 -1.50 3.77
CA GLN A 28 3.39 -1.49 2.33
C GLN A 28 1.94 -1.14 1.98
N ARG A 29 1.70 -0.73 0.73
CA ARG A 29 0.37 -0.35 0.26
C ARG A 29 0.20 -0.67 -1.22
N GLU A 30 -1.01 -1.14 -1.57
CA GLU A 30 -1.46 -1.49 -2.91
C GLU A 30 -2.94 -1.15 -3.08
N ILE A 31 -3.42 -1.04 -4.33
CA ILE A 31 -4.82 -0.71 -4.65
C ILE A 31 -5.52 -1.93 -5.26
N SER A 32 -6.51 -2.47 -4.55
CA SER A 32 -7.43 -3.47 -5.11
C SER A 32 -8.40 -2.79 -6.08
N ARG A 33 -8.45 -3.31 -7.31
CA ARG A 33 -9.41 -2.87 -8.35
C ARG A 33 -10.53 -3.88 -8.54
N ASN A 34 -10.36 -5.09 -8.01
CA ASN A 34 -11.35 -6.14 -7.99
C ASN A 34 -11.26 -6.86 -6.63
N PRO A 35 -12.36 -7.03 -5.88
CA PRO A 35 -12.31 -7.72 -4.58
C PRO A 35 -11.60 -9.09 -4.59
N SER A 36 -11.60 -9.80 -5.72
CA SER A 36 -10.89 -11.08 -5.85
C SER A 36 -9.35 -10.96 -5.90
N ASP A 37 -8.80 -9.78 -6.15
CA ASP A 37 -7.34 -9.55 -6.28
C ASP A 37 -6.62 -9.42 -4.92
N VAL A 38 -7.36 -9.25 -3.82
CA VAL A 38 -6.78 -8.98 -2.49
C VAL A 38 -5.82 -10.07 -2.05
N ARG A 39 -6.16 -11.34 -2.29
CA ARG A 39 -5.30 -12.47 -1.94
C ARG A 39 -3.96 -12.40 -2.69
N LEU A 40 -4.00 -12.10 -3.98
CA LEU A 40 -2.81 -11.98 -4.81
C LEU A 40 -1.93 -10.79 -4.36
N ILE A 41 -2.55 -9.67 -4.01
CA ILE A 41 -1.86 -8.49 -3.46
C ILE A 41 -1.10 -8.87 -2.17
N LEU A 42 -1.77 -9.57 -1.25
CA LEU A 42 -1.15 -10.01 0.01
C LEU A 42 0.00 -10.99 -0.23
N GLU A 43 -0.18 -11.96 -1.13
CA GLU A 43 0.87 -12.93 -1.49
C GLU A 43 2.10 -12.24 -2.11
N LYS A 44 1.87 -11.27 -3.01
CA LYS A 44 2.94 -10.45 -3.61
C LYS A 44 3.71 -9.65 -2.54
N THR A 45 3.00 -8.97 -1.64
CA THR A 45 3.61 -8.19 -0.56
C THR A 45 4.41 -9.07 0.40
N ALA A 46 3.87 -10.22 0.80
CA ALA A 46 4.56 -11.16 1.69
C ALA A 46 5.83 -11.73 1.03
N PHE A 47 5.81 -11.97 -0.28
CA PHE A 47 6.99 -12.38 -1.03
C PHE A 47 8.07 -11.29 -1.08
N GLN A 48 7.70 -10.02 -1.27
CA GLN A 48 8.64 -8.90 -1.31
C GLN A 48 9.30 -8.57 0.02
N SER A 49 8.70 -8.99 1.14
CA SER A 49 9.23 -8.81 2.49
C SER A 49 10.19 -9.91 2.98
N ARG A 50 10.41 -10.95 2.16
CA ARG A 50 11.36 -12.05 2.43
C ARG A 50 12.70 -11.78 1.75
#